data_AF-A0A6J6TZD6-F1
#
_entry.id   AF-A0A6J6TZD6-F1
#
_cell.length_a   1.000
_cell.length_b   1.000
_cell.length_c   1.000
_cell.angle_alpha   90.00
_cell.angle_beta   90.00
_cell.angle_gamma   90.00
#
_symmetry.space_group_name_H-M   'P 1'
#
loop_
_entity.id
_entity.type
_entity.pdbx_description
1 polymer ?
#
loop_
_entity_poly.entity_id
_entity_poly.type
_entity_poly.pdbx_seq_one_letter_code
_entity_poly.pdbx_strand_id
1 'polypeptide(L)'
;MNSTGALTFAAQAFVTLFVIMDPPGATPIFLGLVKDKTPRERVRLAWQAAGVSLFVIASFAIFGQLILDYMHVSIEALQAAGGLLLLYVALQLLTGASKGGAEQKSDNIGMVPLGTPLLAGPGAIVATMIYVQQADTNTQILGLALAIIAVHLIIGTVLMASTKIVGLIKESGVTLLASIAGLLLAAIAVQMLANAIKAFAAS
;
A
#
# COMPACT_ATOMS: atom_id res chain seq x y z
N MET A 1 -25.79 4.28 -24.12
CA MET A 1 -25.33 3.90 -22.78
C MET A 1 -24.66 2.54 -22.92
N ASN A 2 -23.35 2.51 -23.15
CA ASN A 2 -22.64 1.24 -23.24
C ASN A 2 -22.54 0.70 -21.82
N SER A 3 -23.41 -0.23 -21.47
CA SER A 3 -23.20 -1.13 -20.35
C SER A 3 -21.90 -1.88 -20.62
N THR A 4 -20.76 -1.32 -20.20
CA THR A 4 -19.53 -2.08 -20.02
C THR A 4 -19.93 -3.29 -19.20
N GLY A 5 -19.83 -4.48 -19.78
CA GLY A 5 -20.21 -5.70 -19.08
C GLY A 5 -19.51 -5.73 -17.73
N ALA A 6 -20.18 -6.25 -16.69
CA ALA A 6 -19.61 -6.30 -15.34
C ALA A 6 -18.18 -6.90 -15.32
N LEU A 7 -17.89 -7.82 -16.25
CA LEU A 7 -16.56 -8.36 -16.49
C LEU A 7 -15.54 -7.31 -16.98
N THR A 8 -15.90 -6.47 -17.94
CA THR A 8 -15.05 -5.37 -18.43
C THR A 8 -14.77 -4.36 -17.32
N PHE A 9 -15.79 -4.00 -16.55
CA PHE A 9 -15.65 -3.11 -15.40
C PHE A 9 -14.71 -3.70 -14.34
N ALA A 10 -14.91 -4.97 -13.97
CA ALA A 10 -14.05 -5.67 -13.03
C ALA A 10 -12.60 -5.76 -13.53
N ALA A 11 -12.40 -6.02 -14.82
CA ALA A 11 -11.08 -6.06 -15.44
C ALA A 11 -10.39 -4.69 -15.41
N GLN A 12 -11.12 -3.60 -15.69
CA GLN A 12 -10.60 -2.23 -15.58
C GLN A 12 -10.19 -1.91 -14.14
N ALA A 13 -11.06 -2.18 -13.18
CA ALA A 13 -10.76 -1.99 -11.75
C ALA A 13 -9.53 -2.79 -11.32
N PHE A 14 -9.46 -4.07 -11.72
CA PHE A 14 -8.31 -4.94 -11.46
C PHE A 14 -7.01 -4.36 -12.03
N VAL A 15 -7.00 -3.98 -13.32
CA VAL A 15 -5.81 -3.44 -13.97
C VAL A 15 -5.39 -2.12 -13.32
N THR A 16 -6.32 -1.21 -13.06
CA THR A 16 -6.04 0.06 -12.40
C THR A 16 -5.42 -0.16 -11.01
N LEU A 17 -6.05 -0.98 -10.17
CA LEU A 17 -5.54 -1.26 -8.83
C LEU A 17 -4.20 -2.00 -8.85
N PHE A 18 -4.04 -2.99 -9.74
CA PHE A 18 -2.77 -3.71 -9.90
C PHE A 18 -1.62 -2.77 -10.28
N VAL A 19 -1.85 -1.86 -11.23
CA VAL A 19 -0.84 -0.89 -11.67
C VAL A 19 -0.53 0.12 -10.57
N ILE A 20 -1.55 0.64 -9.89
CA ILE A 20 -1.35 1.64 -8.82
C ILE A 20 -0.63 1.05 -7.61
N MET A 21 -1.00 -0.17 -7.21
CA MET A 21 -0.43 -0.82 -6.03
C MET A 21 0.96 -1.43 -6.28
N ASP A 22 1.34 -1.59 -7.56
CA ASP A 22 2.66 -2.03 -8.03
C ASP A 22 3.34 -3.10 -7.15
N PRO A 23 2.78 -4.34 -7.09
CA PRO A 23 3.36 -5.40 -6.27
C PRO A 23 4.87 -5.66 -6.52
N PRO A 24 5.35 -5.62 -7.79
CA PRO A 24 6.79 -5.68 -8.07
C PRO A 24 7.58 -4.53 -7.45
N GLY A 25 7.14 -3.27 -7.60
CA GLY A 25 7.80 -2.11 -7.00
C GLY A 25 7.76 -2.10 -5.47
N ALA A 26 6.73 -2.67 -4.86
CA ALA A 26 6.62 -2.85 -3.41
C ALA A 26 7.62 -3.88 -2.84
N THR A 27 8.20 -4.73 -3.69
CA THR A 27 9.10 -5.82 -3.28
C THR A 27 10.38 -5.35 -2.60
N PRO A 28 11.26 -4.52 -3.22
CA PRO A 28 12.50 -4.06 -2.57
C PRO A 28 12.24 -3.37 -1.23
N ILE A 29 11.12 -2.66 -1.15
CA ILE A 29 10.65 -1.96 0.04
C ILE A 29 10.33 -2.95 1.16
N PHE A 30 9.47 -3.92 0.86
CA PHE A 30 9.10 -4.97 1.79
C PHE A 30 10.33 -5.73 2.29
N LEU A 31 11.24 -6.11 1.39
CA LEU A 31 12.47 -6.83 1.74
C LEU A 31 13.40 -6.02 2.63
N GLY A 32 13.52 -4.70 2.40
CA GLY A 32 14.28 -3.79 3.25
C GLY A 32 13.72 -3.69 4.68
N LEU A 33 12.39 -3.80 4.83
CA LEU A 33 11.69 -3.72 6.11
C LEU A 33 11.71 -5.04 6.91
N VAL A 34 11.76 -6.18 6.22
CA VAL A 34 11.78 -7.51 6.87
C VAL A 34 13.18 -8.15 6.89
N LYS A 35 14.22 -7.35 6.67
CA LYS A 35 15.61 -7.81 6.58
C LYS A 35 16.08 -8.59 7.80
N ASP A 36 15.73 -8.14 9.00
CA ASP A 36 16.17 -8.72 10.27
C ASP A 36 15.23 -9.83 10.77
N LYS A 37 14.29 -10.29 9.92
CA LYS A 37 13.29 -11.33 10.25
C LYS A 37 13.67 -12.69 9.68
N THR A 38 13.22 -13.75 10.33
CA THR A 38 13.39 -15.13 9.86
C THR A 38 12.56 -15.41 8.59
N PRO A 39 12.92 -16.39 7.75
CA PRO A 39 12.15 -16.70 6.53
C PRO A 39 10.66 -16.97 6.78
N ARG A 40 10.32 -17.65 7.88
CA ARG A 40 8.91 -17.92 8.26
C ARG A 40 8.16 -16.64 8.63
N GLU A 41 8.79 -15.75 9.39
CA GLU A 41 8.20 -14.45 9.74
C GLU A 41 8.02 -13.57 8.51
N ARG A 42 8.97 -13.57 7.58
CA ARG A 42 8.84 -12.81 6.32
C ARG A 42 7.62 -13.23 5.52
N VAL A 43 7.37 -14.54 5.38
CA VAL A 43 6.17 -15.04 4.69
C VAL A 43 4.89 -14.64 5.41
N ARG A 44 4.86 -14.72 6.74
CA ARG A 44 3.71 -14.28 7.54
C ARG A 44 3.46 -12.78 7.35
N LEU A 45 4.51 -11.96 7.40
CA LEU A 45 4.44 -10.51 7.22
C LEU A 45 4.00 -10.12 5.81
N ALA A 46 4.35 -10.88 4.78
CA ALA A 46 3.89 -10.65 3.40
C ALA A 46 2.35 -10.76 3.30
N TRP A 47 1.79 -11.85 3.82
CA TRP A 47 0.34 -12.06 3.84
C TRP A 47 -0.38 -11.10 4.79
N GLN A 48 0.24 -10.77 5.91
CA GLN A 48 -0.30 -9.79 6.85
C GLN A 48 -0.34 -8.39 6.22
N ALA A 49 0.71 -7.96 5.51
CA ALA A 49 0.74 -6.68 4.81
C ALA A 49 -0.36 -6.61 3.73
N ALA A 50 -0.51 -7.68 2.93
CA ALA A 50 -1.59 -7.79 1.96
C ALA A 50 -2.98 -7.79 2.62
N GLY A 51 -3.15 -8.48 3.75
CA GLY A 51 -4.41 -8.53 4.50
C GLY A 51 -4.79 -7.20 5.14
N VAL A 52 -3.83 -6.48 5.74
CA VAL A 52 -4.05 -5.13 6.27
C VAL A 52 -4.40 -4.16 5.14
N SER A 53 -3.68 -4.22 4.02
CA SER A 53 -4.01 -3.42 2.83
C SER A 53 -5.43 -3.70 2.34
N LEU A 54 -5.80 -4.98 2.25
CA LEU A 54 -7.14 -5.40 1.83
C LEU A 54 -8.21 -4.84 2.75
N PHE A 55 -7.98 -4.93 4.06
CA PHE A 55 -8.89 -4.40 5.07
C PHE A 55 -9.07 -2.89 4.92
N VAL A 56 -7.99 -2.13 4.73
CA VAL A 56 -8.04 -0.67 4.56
C VAL A 56 -8.80 -0.32 3.28
N ILE A 57 -8.43 -0.91 2.14
CA ILE A 57 -9.08 -0.66 0.85
C ILE A 57 -10.56 -1.03 0.90
N ALA A 58 -10.92 -2.18 1.47
CA ALA A 58 -12.31 -2.58 1.63
C ALA A 58 -13.09 -1.65 2.55
N SER A 59 -12.47 -1.18 3.65
CA SER A 59 -13.10 -0.21 4.56
C SER A 59 -13.38 1.12 3.85
N PHE A 60 -12.43 1.64 3.08
CA PHE A 60 -12.64 2.85 2.28
C PHE A 60 -13.61 2.65 1.11
N ALA A 61 -13.66 1.44 0.53
CA ALA A 61 -14.66 1.11 -0.48
C ALA A 61 -16.09 1.22 0.07
N ILE A 62 -16.31 0.78 1.32
CA ILE A 62 -17.64 0.75 1.94
C ILE A 62 -17.98 2.09 2.61
N PHE A 63 -17.02 2.67 3.36
CA PHE A 63 -17.25 3.80 4.26
C PHE A 63 -16.46 5.05 3.90
N GLY A 64 -15.57 5.00 2.89
CA GLY A 64 -14.57 6.05 2.67
C GLY A 64 -15.16 7.44 2.51
N GLN A 65 -16.18 7.58 1.67
CA GLN A 65 -16.86 8.86 1.46
C GLN A 65 -17.50 9.39 2.76
N LEU A 66 -18.21 8.52 3.48
CA LEU A 66 -18.88 8.86 4.74
C LEU A 66 -17.88 9.33 5.81
N ILE A 67 -16.76 8.64 5.94
CA ILE A 67 -15.71 8.97 6.91
C ILE A 67 -15.10 10.34 6.60
N LEU A 68 -14.74 10.57 5.32
CA LEU A 68 -14.13 11.82 4.89
C LEU A 68 -15.09 13.01 5.07
N ASP A 69 -16.35 12.84 4.68
CA ASP A 69 -17.37 13.88 4.81
C ASP A 69 -17.66 14.21 6.28
N TYR A 70 -17.79 13.20 7.14
CA TYR A 70 -18.01 13.39 8.58
C TYR A 70 -16.84 14.13 9.24
N MET A 71 -15.61 13.77 8.88
CA MET A 71 -14.42 14.40 9.43
C MET A 71 -14.09 15.76 8.79
N HIS A 72 -14.80 16.15 7.72
CA HIS A 72 -14.47 17.32 6.90
C HIS A 72 -13.01 17.28 6.41
N VAL A 73 -12.53 16.08 6.08
CA VAL A 73 -11.15 15.82 5.64
C VAL A 73 -11.17 15.55 4.15
N SER A 74 -10.35 16.29 3.40
CA SER A 74 -10.23 16.09 1.96
C SER A 74 -9.34 14.87 1.62
N ILE A 75 -9.49 14.35 0.41
CA ILE A 75 -8.65 13.26 -0.10
C ILE A 75 -7.17 13.68 -0.15
N GLU A 76 -6.91 14.95 -0.47
CA GLU A 76 -5.58 15.56 -0.54
C GLU A 76 -4.94 15.58 0.86
N ALA A 77 -5.72 15.86 1.90
CA ALA A 77 -5.24 15.83 3.29
C ALA A 77 -4.82 14.41 3.69
N LEU A 78 -5.62 13.40 3.32
CA LEU A 78 -5.28 11.99 3.53
C LEU A 78 -4.00 11.62 2.76
N GLN A 79 -3.85 12.13 1.54
CA GLN A 79 -2.66 11.90 0.72
C GLN A 79 -1.40 12.53 1.34
N ALA A 80 -1.50 13.76 1.84
CA ALA A 80 -0.41 14.43 2.53
C ALA A 80 -0.01 13.66 3.81
N ALA A 81 -0.98 13.24 4.63
CA ALA A 81 -0.73 12.48 5.84
C ALA A 81 -0.03 11.13 5.56
N GLY A 82 -0.51 10.40 4.55
CA GLY A 82 0.13 9.16 4.09
C GLY A 82 1.56 9.40 3.58
N GLY A 83 1.78 10.50 2.87
CA GLY A 83 3.10 10.91 2.41
C GLY A 83 4.07 11.18 3.57
N LEU A 84 3.63 11.91 4.60
CA LEU A 84 4.45 12.15 5.80
C LEU A 84 4.84 10.84 6.51
N LEU A 85 3.90 9.91 6.65
CA LEU A 85 4.18 8.61 7.27
C LEU A 85 5.21 7.79 6.47
N LEU A 86 5.09 7.76 5.13
CA LEU A 86 6.07 7.10 4.28
C LEU A 86 7.44 7.77 4.34
N LEU A 87 7.50 9.10 4.40
CA LEU A 87 8.75 9.83 4.55
C LEU A 87 9.45 9.48 5.87
N TYR A 88 8.69 9.41 6.97
CA TYR A 88 9.21 9.00 8.27
C TYR A 88 9.83 7.59 8.21
N VAL A 89 9.16 6.64 7.56
CA VAL A 89 9.65 5.26 7.38
C VAL A 89 10.88 5.22 6.48
N ALA A 90 10.89 6.01 5.40
CA ALA A 90 12.03 6.17 4.51
C ALA A 90 13.29 6.61 5.29
N LEU A 91 13.14 7.64 6.12
CA LEU A 91 14.23 8.16 6.94
C LEU A 91 14.76 7.13 7.93
N GLN A 92 13.89 6.32 8.54
CA GLN A 92 14.33 5.22 9.41
C GLN A 92 15.16 4.16 8.67
N LEU A 93 14.77 3.83 7.43
CA LEU A 93 15.51 2.88 6.60
C LEU A 93 16.89 3.43 6.20
N LEU A 94 16.95 4.70 5.82
CA LEU A 94 18.18 5.37 5.39
C LEU A 94 19.17 5.64 6.53
N THR A 95 18.66 6.01 7.71
CA THR A 95 19.48 6.32 8.89
C THR A 95 19.88 5.07 9.69
N GLY A 96 19.29 3.92 9.39
CA GLY A 96 19.46 2.71 10.18
C GLY A 96 18.83 2.80 11.59
N ALA A 97 18.04 3.85 11.87
CA ALA A 97 17.39 4.08 13.15
C ALA A 97 16.35 3.01 13.53
N SER A 98 15.99 2.13 12.59
CA SER A 98 15.29 0.87 12.85
C SER A 98 15.95 0.01 13.95
N LYS A 99 17.23 0.24 14.28
CA LYS A 99 17.99 -0.44 15.34
C LYS A 99 17.76 0.09 16.78
N GLY A 100 17.00 1.18 16.98
CA GLY A 100 17.01 1.96 18.23
C GLY A 100 15.73 2.02 19.06
N GLY A 101 14.84 1.01 19.00
CA GLY A 101 13.56 1.01 19.73
C GLY A 101 13.36 -0.21 20.62
N ALA A 102 14.26 -0.44 21.58
CA ALA A 102 14.20 -1.56 22.53
C ALA A 102 13.14 -1.42 23.65
N GLU A 103 12.10 -0.61 23.49
CA GLU A 103 11.06 -0.40 24.52
C GLU A 103 9.60 -0.43 24.00
N GLN A 104 9.32 -1.14 22.92
CA GLN A 104 7.96 -1.62 22.69
C GLN A 104 7.94 -3.14 22.55
N LYS A 105 7.91 -3.80 23.71
CA LYS A 105 7.31 -5.13 23.88
C LYS A 105 5.82 -5.05 23.54
N SER A 106 5.51 -5.07 22.24
CA SER A 106 4.18 -5.44 21.73
C SER A 106 4.30 -5.72 20.23
N ASP A 107 4.86 -6.88 19.90
CA ASP A 107 4.49 -7.85 18.85
C ASP A 107 4.02 -7.42 17.44
N ASN A 108 4.02 -6.14 17.04
CA ASN A 108 3.18 -5.72 15.91
C ASN A 108 3.54 -4.38 15.26
N ILE A 109 4.69 -3.78 15.57
CA ILE A 109 5.06 -2.42 15.12
C ILE A 109 5.61 -2.37 13.68
N GLY A 110 5.80 -3.53 13.02
CA GLY A 110 6.01 -3.60 11.57
C GLY A 110 4.70 -3.51 10.75
N MET A 111 3.52 -3.56 11.37
CA MET A 111 2.24 -3.62 10.65
C MET A 111 1.77 -2.28 10.08
N VAL A 112 2.12 -1.17 10.73
CA VAL A 112 1.50 0.14 10.48
C VAL A 112 2.11 0.94 9.30
N PRO A 113 3.32 0.63 8.77
CA PRO A 113 3.75 1.27 7.53
C PRO A 113 3.57 0.44 6.26
N LEU A 114 3.52 -0.89 6.35
CA LEU A 114 3.45 -1.75 5.15
C LEU A 114 2.03 -1.85 4.58
N GLY A 115 1.04 -2.12 5.44
CA GLY A 115 -0.34 -2.31 4.99
C GLY A 115 -1.08 -1.00 4.71
N THR A 116 -0.92 0.00 5.57
CA THR A 116 -1.76 1.21 5.61
C THR A 116 -1.34 2.30 4.62
N PRO A 117 -0.10 2.81 4.61
CA PRO A 117 0.27 3.84 3.63
C PRO A 117 0.97 3.29 2.36
N LEU A 118 1.71 2.18 2.43
CA LEU A 118 2.48 1.69 1.28
C LEU A 118 1.61 0.93 0.29
N LEU A 119 0.87 -0.09 0.75
CA LEU A 119 0.05 -0.94 -0.11
C LEU A 119 -1.36 -0.35 -0.29
N ALA A 120 -2.04 0.04 0.79
CA ALA A 120 -3.31 0.77 0.72
C ALA A 120 -3.10 2.29 0.59
N GLY A 121 -2.14 2.70 -0.24
CA GLY A 121 -1.83 4.10 -0.44
C GLY A 121 -3.05 4.91 -0.94
N PRO A 122 -3.04 6.23 -0.76
CA PRO A 122 -4.17 7.10 -1.12
C PRO A 122 -4.54 6.99 -2.60
N GLY A 123 -3.61 6.71 -3.51
CA GLY A 123 -3.94 6.43 -4.91
C GLY A 123 -4.86 5.22 -5.08
N ALA A 124 -4.62 4.14 -4.34
CA ALA A 124 -5.46 2.95 -4.38
C ALA A 124 -6.81 3.19 -3.68
N ILE A 125 -6.82 3.95 -2.57
CA ILE A 125 -8.05 4.38 -1.89
C ILE A 125 -8.93 5.19 -2.84
N VAL A 126 -8.37 6.22 -3.47
CA VAL A 126 -9.09 7.11 -4.40
C VAL A 126 -9.60 6.35 -5.62
N ALA A 127 -8.75 5.53 -6.24
CA ALA A 127 -9.18 4.71 -7.37
C ALA A 127 -10.34 3.79 -6.97
N THR A 128 -10.24 3.15 -5.80
CA THR A 128 -11.31 2.29 -5.28
C THR A 128 -12.60 3.08 -5.07
N MET A 129 -12.55 4.25 -4.44
CA MET A 129 -13.72 5.10 -4.23
C MET A 129 -14.35 5.55 -5.55
N ILE A 130 -13.54 5.90 -6.56
CA ILE A 130 -14.04 6.24 -7.90
C ILE A 130 -14.77 5.06 -8.53
N TYR A 131 -14.21 3.84 -8.47
CA TYR A 131 -14.89 2.66 -8.98
C TYR A 131 -16.17 2.34 -8.19
N VAL A 132 -16.20 2.54 -6.87
CA VAL A 132 -17.43 2.41 -6.08
C VAL A 132 -18.51 3.38 -6.58
N GLN A 133 -18.16 4.64 -6.86
CA GLN A 133 -19.09 5.65 -7.37
C GLN A 133 -19.57 5.36 -8.80
N GLN A 134 -18.76 4.71 -9.63
CA GLN A 134 -19.10 4.35 -11.01
C GLN A 134 -19.91 3.05 -11.13
N ALA A 135 -20.03 2.26 -10.06
CA ALA A 135 -20.73 0.99 -10.08
C ALA A 135 -22.25 1.21 -9.97
N ASP A 136 -22.95 1.14 -11.09
CA ASP A 136 -24.41 1.32 -11.17
C ASP A 136 -25.20 0.04 -10.83
N THR A 137 -24.54 -1.12 -10.83
CA THR A 137 -25.18 -2.43 -10.68
C THR A 137 -24.51 -3.31 -9.62
N ASN A 138 -25.30 -4.17 -8.97
CA ASN A 138 -24.78 -5.13 -7.98
C ASN A 138 -23.71 -6.07 -8.56
N THR A 139 -23.78 -6.38 -9.85
CA THR A 139 -22.77 -7.20 -10.53
C THR A 139 -21.45 -6.47 -10.74
N GLN A 140 -21.46 -5.15 -10.97
CA GLN A 140 -20.24 -4.32 -10.99
C GLN A 140 -19.63 -4.17 -9.60
N ILE A 141 -20.45 -4.00 -8.55
CA ILE A 141 -19.97 -3.97 -7.16
C ILE A 141 -19.30 -5.29 -6.80
N LEU A 142 -19.93 -6.43 -7.13
CA LEU A 142 -19.32 -7.75 -6.94
C LEU A 142 -18.03 -7.90 -7.75
N GLY A 143 -18.02 -7.40 -8.99
CA GLY A 143 -16.84 -7.38 -9.85
C GLY A 143 -15.67 -6.60 -9.25
N LEU A 144 -15.94 -5.43 -8.67
CA LEU A 144 -14.95 -4.63 -7.95
C LEU A 144 -14.43 -5.36 -6.70
N ALA A 145 -15.31 -5.95 -5.90
CA ALA A 145 -14.91 -6.72 -4.73
C ALA A 145 -13.97 -7.88 -5.09
N LEU A 146 -14.30 -8.63 -6.16
CA LEU A 146 -13.45 -9.69 -6.69
C LEU A 146 -12.12 -9.16 -7.23
N ALA A 147 -12.12 -8.02 -7.91
CA ALA A 147 -10.90 -7.37 -8.39
C ALA A 147 -9.98 -6.98 -7.23
N ILE A 148 -10.51 -6.35 -6.17
CA ILE A 148 -9.77 -5.97 -4.96
C ILE A 148 -9.15 -7.23 -4.32
N ILE A 149 -9.94 -8.29 -4.12
CA ILE A 149 -9.44 -9.55 -3.54
C ILE A 149 -8.32 -10.14 -4.42
N ALA A 150 -8.53 -10.21 -5.74
CA ALA A 150 -7.56 -10.77 -6.67
C ALA A 150 -6.22 -10.02 -6.65
N VAL A 151 -6.24 -8.68 -6.66
CA VAL A 151 -5.03 -7.86 -6.56
C VAL A 151 -4.29 -8.13 -5.24
N HIS A 152 -5.00 -8.21 -4.11
CA HIS A 152 -4.37 -8.47 -2.82
C HIS A 152 -3.78 -9.89 -2.70
N LEU A 153 -4.41 -10.89 -3.32
CA LEU A 153 -3.83 -12.23 -3.43
C LEU A 153 -2.53 -12.22 -4.25
N ILE A 154 -2.49 -11.45 -5.33
CA ILE A 154 -1.27 -11.27 -6.13
C ILE A 154 -0.19 -10.57 -5.30
N ILE A 155 -0.52 -9.49 -4.59
CA ILE A 155 0.41 -8.79 -3.70
C ILE A 155 1.00 -9.76 -2.67
N GLY A 156 0.15 -10.48 -1.93
CA GLY A 156 0.60 -11.44 -0.93
C GLY A 156 1.52 -12.52 -1.53
N THR A 157 1.19 -13.01 -2.72
CA THR A 157 1.98 -14.02 -3.43
C THR A 157 3.33 -13.47 -3.92
N VAL A 158 3.36 -12.27 -4.51
CA VAL A 158 4.58 -11.61 -4.98
C VAL A 158 5.52 -11.30 -3.82
N LEU A 159 5.00 -10.74 -2.73
CA LEU A 159 5.77 -10.45 -1.53
C LEU A 159 6.27 -11.73 -0.85
N MET A 160 5.46 -12.79 -0.81
CA MET A 160 5.88 -14.09 -0.30
C MET A 160 6.98 -14.68 -1.18
N ALA A 161 6.83 -14.65 -2.49
CA ALA A 161 7.83 -15.16 -3.43
C ALA A 161 9.16 -14.41 -3.31
N SER A 162 9.12 -13.09 -3.06
CA SER A 162 10.33 -12.28 -2.90
C SER A 162 11.13 -12.64 -1.65
N THR A 163 10.51 -13.21 -0.61
CA THR A 163 11.24 -13.69 0.57
C THR A 163 12.27 -14.78 0.26
N LYS A 164 12.03 -15.57 -0.80
CA LYS A 164 12.98 -16.58 -1.28
C LYS A 164 14.24 -15.93 -1.86
N ILE A 165 14.09 -14.77 -2.50
CA ILE A 165 15.19 -14.01 -3.11
C ILE A 165 16.14 -13.51 -2.02
N VAL A 166 15.62 -13.02 -0.89
CA VAL A 166 16.47 -12.55 0.23
C VAL A 166 17.32 -13.65 0.84
N GLY A 167 16.86 -14.91 0.82
CA GLY A 167 17.67 -16.04 1.29
C GLY A 167 18.96 -16.26 0.48
N LEU A 168 19.03 -15.76 -0.76
CA LEU A 168 20.21 -15.84 -1.62
C LEU A 168 21.13 -14.61 -1.47
N ILE A 169 20.66 -13.53 -0.83
CA ILE A 169 21.37 -12.26 -0.74
C ILE A 169 22.20 -12.21 0.55
N LYS A 170 23.51 -12.01 0.42
CA LYS A 170 24.43 -11.82 1.56
C LYS A 170 24.04 -10.56 2.36
N GLU A 171 24.46 -10.48 3.62
CA GLU A 171 24.14 -9.39 4.56
C GLU A 171 24.41 -7.97 4.00
N SER A 172 25.44 -7.82 3.17
CA SER A 172 25.75 -6.57 2.44
C SER A 172 24.67 -6.18 1.43
N GLY A 173 24.14 -7.14 0.67
CA GLY A 173 23.06 -6.89 -0.30
C GLY A 173 21.73 -6.56 0.38
N VAL A 174 21.48 -7.12 1.56
CA VAL A 174 20.30 -6.78 2.38
C VAL A 174 20.35 -5.33 2.85
N THR A 175 21.52 -4.84 3.24
CA THR A 175 21.72 -3.44 3.62
C THR A 175 21.52 -2.51 2.42
N LEU A 176 22.06 -2.86 1.25
CA LEU A 176 21.85 -2.11 0.02
C LEU A 176 20.36 -2.02 -0.37
N LEU A 177 19.63 -3.14 -0.27
CA LEU A 177 18.19 -3.18 -0.53
C LEU A 177 17.41 -2.26 0.42
N ALA A 178 17.77 -2.22 1.70
CA ALA A 178 17.14 -1.30 2.67
C ALA A 178 17.38 0.17 2.32
N SER A 179 18.58 0.51 1.85
CA SER A 179 18.89 1.87 1.38
C SER A 179 18.10 2.23 0.13
N ILE A 180 18.02 1.33 -0.86
CA ILE A 180 17.23 1.53 -2.08
C ILE A 180 15.75 1.70 -1.74
N ALA A 181 15.21 0.83 -0.88
CA ALA A 181 13.85 0.93 -0.35
C ALA A 181 13.57 2.28 0.29
N GLY A 182 14.48 2.75 1.15
CA GLY A 182 14.39 4.06 1.79
C GLY A 182 14.36 5.20 0.78
N LEU A 183 15.22 5.17 -0.24
CA LEU A 183 15.24 6.18 -1.30
C LEU A 183 13.93 6.18 -2.11
N LEU A 184 13.41 5.01 -2.48
CA LEU A 184 12.14 4.88 -3.20
C LEU A 184 10.96 5.40 -2.38
N LEU A 185 10.89 5.06 -1.09
CA LEU A 185 9.83 5.55 -0.20
C LEU A 185 9.87 7.05 -0.03
N ALA A 186 11.07 7.63 0.14
CA ALA A 186 11.23 9.07 0.24
C ALA A 186 10.72 9.76 -1.04
N ALA A 187 11.06 9.22 -2.21
CA ALA A 187 10.59 9.76 -3.49
C ALA A 187 9.05 9.69 -3.61
N ILE A 188 8.45 8.53 -3.29
CA ILE A 188 6.98 8.35 -3.31
C ILE A 188 6.31 9.33 -2.34
N ALA A 189 6.83 9.43 -1.11
CA ALA A 189 6.32 10.33 -0.08
C ALA A 189 6.36 11.80 -0.52
N VAL A 190 7.49 12.25 -1.07
CA VAL A 190 7.65 13.62 -1.58
C VAL A 190 6.69 13.88 -2.74
N GLN A 191 6.50 12.91 -3.65
CA GLN A 191 5.54 13.04 -4.75
C GLN A 191 4.10 13.17 -4.24
N MET A 192 3.72 12.38 -3.24
CA MET A 192 2.39 12.45 -2.62
C MET A 192 2.14 13.81 -1.97
N LEU A 193 3.12 14.31 -1.22
CA LEU A 193 3.05 15.64 -0.60
C LEU A 193 2.94 16.74 -1.66
N ALA A 194 3.77 16.69 -2.70
CA ALA A 194 3.73 17.66 -3.79
C ALA A 194 2.38 17.68 -4.51
N ASN A 195 1.80 16.50 -4.76
CA ASN A 195 0.48 16.38 -5.38
C ASN A 195 -0.62 16.97 -4.49
N ALA A 196 -0.62 16.66 -3.19
CA ALA A 196 -1.57 17.21 -2.23
C ALA A 196 -1.46 18.74 -2.12
N ILE A 197 -0.24 19.28 -2.01
CA ILE A 197 0.00 20.73 -1.96
C ILE A 197 -0.50 21.43 -3.23
N LYS A 198 -0.22 20.86 -4.42
CA LYS A 198 -0.72 21.42 -5.68
C LYS A 198 -2.23 21.43 -5.76
N ALA A 199 -2.87 20.36 -5.29
CA ALA A 199 -4.32 20.26 -5.27
C ALA A 199 -4.94 21.30 -4.31
N PHE A 200 -4.37 21.50 -3.11
CA PHE A 200 -4.78 22.56 -2.19
C PHE A 200 -4.56 23.98 -2.73
N ALA A 201 -3.52 24.19 -3.54
CA ALA A 201 -3.26 25.50 -4.14
C ALA A 201 -4.19 25.80 -5.33
N ALA A 202 -4.81 24.77 -5.91
CA ALA A 202 -5.73 24.89 -7.04
C ALA A 202 -7.21 24.95 -6.62
N SER A 203 -7.53 24.60 -5.38
CA SER A 203 -8.85 24.69 -4.73
C SER A 203 -9.09 26.06 -4.10
#